data_AF-A0A2U1JXS2-F1
#
_entry.id   AF-A0A2U1JXS2-F1
#
_cell.length_a   1.000
_cell.length_b   1.000
_cell.length_c   1.000
_cell.angle_alpha   90.00
_cell.angle_beta   90.00
_cell.angle_gamma   90.00
#
_symmetry.space_group_name_H-M   'P 1'
#
loop_
_entity.id
_entity.type
_entity.pdbx_description
1 polymer ?
#
loop_
_entity_poly.entity_id
_entity_poly.type
_entity_poly.pdbx_seq_one_letter_code
_entity_poly.pdbx_strand_id
1 'polypeptide(L)' 'MNANRKKKHHVEDSVRYAAHSLKTEGFTVSDKDIQLIKDVVTGKLSEKQFRETVKKMINV' A
#
# COMPACT_ATOMS: atom_id res chain seq x y z
N MET A 1 7.05 16.15 -19.92
CA MET A 1 6.67 15.82 -18.52
C MET A 1 6.81 14.31 -18.31
N ASN A 2 7.62 13.89 -17.33
CA ASN A 2 8.08 12.51 -17.18
C ASN A 2 6.95 11.57 -16.67
N ALA A 3 6.53 10.57 -17.45
CA ALA A 3 5.42 9.66 -17.14
C ALA A 3 5.59 8.94 -15.78
N ASN A 4 6.83 8.68 -15.38
CA ASN A 4 7.17 8.02 -14.13
C ASN A 4 6.84 8.87 -12.88
N ARG A 5 6.88 10.21 -12.99
CA ARG A 5 6.50 11.14 -11.91
C ARG A 5 4.98 11.18 -11.72
N LYS A 6 4.21 11.20 -12.82
CA LYS A 6 2.75 11.17 -12.76
C LYS A 6 2.26 9.86 -12.14
N LYS A 7 2.84 8.71 -12.53
CA LYS A 7 2.49 7.40 -11.97
C LYS A 7 2.73 7.31 -10.46
N LYS A 8 3.85 7.85 -9.96
CA LYS A 8 4.13 7.91 -8.51
C LYS A 8 3.10 8.75 -7.75
N HIS A 9 2.74 9.92 -8.27
CA HIS A 9 1.77 10.80 -7.62
C HIS A 9 0.39 10.15 -7.51
N HIS A 10 -0.07 9.47 -8.57
CA HIS A 10 -1.33 8.74 -8.55
C HIS A 10 -1.35 7.62 -7.50
N VAL A 11 -0.24 6.90 -7.33
CA VAL A 11 -0.16 5.83 -6.32
C VAL A 11 -0.24 6.41 -4.91
N GLU A 12 0.43 7.52 -4.64
CA GLU A 12 0.39 8.15 -3.32
C GLU A 12 -1.00 8.67 -2.96
N ASP A 13 -1.68 9.33 -3.91
CA ASP A 13 -3.04 9.80 -3.73
C ASP A 13 -4.02 8.63 -3.51
N SER A 14 -3.94 7.58 -4.36
CA SER A 14 -4.80 6.39 -4.21
C SER A 14 -4.61 5.67 -2.87
N VAL A 15 -3.37 5.48 -2.43
CA VAL A 15 -3.07 4.85 -1.13
C VAL A 15 -3.58 5.73 0.02
N ARG A 16 -3.44 7.06 -0.08
CA ARG A 16 -3.95 7.99 0.93
C ARG A 16 -5.46 7.95 1.04
N TYR A 17 -6.20 7.93 -0.09
CA TYR A 17 -7.66 7.82 -0.09
C TYR A 17 -8.13 6.48 0.47
N ALA A 18 -7.52 5.37 0.06
CA ALA A 18 -7.85 4.05 0.59
C ALA A 18 -7.61 3.97 2.11
N ALA A 19 -6.48 4.47 2.59
CA ALA A 19 -6.19 4.52 4.02
C ALA A 19 -7.18 5.42 4.78
N HIS A 20 -7.61 6.53 4.19
CA HIS A 20 -8.61 7.40 4.79
C HIS A 20 -9.98 6.70 4.91
N SER A 21 -10.44 6.01 3.86
CA SER A 21 -11.71 5.26 3.88
C SER A 21 -11.72 4.19 4.98
N LEU A 22 -10.63 3.44 5.12
CA LEU A 22 -10.49 2.44 6.18
C LEU A 22 -10.51 3.08 7.58
N LYS A 23 -9.81 4.21 7.76
CA LYS A 23 -9.83 4.95 9.04
C LYS A 23 -11.22 5.50 9.37
N THR A 24 -11.99 5.97 8.39
CA THR A 24 -13.36 6.45 8.61
C THR A 24 -14.31 5.34 9.04
N GLU A 25 -14.05 4.11 8.63
CA GLU A 25 -14.79 2.91 9.06
C GLU A 25 -14.30 2.35 10.42
N GLY A 26 -13.31 2.99 11.04
CA GLY A 26 -12.77 2.59 12.35
C GLY A 26 -11.63 1.58 12.29
N PHE A 27 -11.13 1.22 11.10
CA PHE A 27 -9.97 0.35 10.98
C PHE A 27 -8.68 1.11 11.29
N THR A 28 -7.77 0.43 12.01
CA THR A 28 -6.42 0.94 12.23
C THR A 28 -5.58 0.65 11.00
N VAL A 29 -5.08 1.71 10.35
CA VAL A 29 -4.11 1.61 9.25
C VAL A 29 -2.79 2.20 9.72
N SER A 30 -1.77 1.34 9.85
CA SER A 30 -0.44 1.74 10.27
C SER A 30 0.41 2.25 9.09
N ASP A 31 1.49 2.97 9.40
CA ASP A 31 2.46 3.40 8.39
C ASP A 31 3.14 2.21 7.70
N LYS A 32 3.26 1.07 8.40
CA LYS A 32 3.79 -0.17 7.83
C LYS A 32 2.86 -0.74 6.76
N ASP A 33 1.55 -0.69 6.96
CA ASP A 33 0.56 -1.15 5.98
C ASP A 33 0.60 -0.29 4.72
N ILE A 34 0.67 1.04 4.90
CA ILE A 34 0.81 2.00 3.81
C ILE A 34 2.09 1.74 3.02
N GLN A 35 3.21 1.53 3.71
CA GLN A 35 4.50 1.27 3.07
C GLN A 35 4.48 -0.04 2.28
N LEU A 36 3.89 -1.10 2.84
CA LEU A 36 3.77 -2.41 2.19
C LEU A 36 2.98 -2.31 0.87
N ILE A 37 1.87 -1.57 0.87
CA ILE A 37 1.07 -1.33 -0.35
C ILE A 37 1.85 -0.49 -1.37
N LYS A 38 2.57 0.56 -0.93
CA LYS A 38 3.43 1.34 -1.82
C LYS A 38 4.51 0.47 -2.48
N ASP A 39 5.12 -0.43 -1.73
CA ASP A 39 6.20 -1.28 -2.24
C ASP A 39 5.69 -2.31 -3.26
N VAL A 40 4.49 -2.87 -3.09
CA VAL A 40 3.90 -3.78 -4.09
C VAL A 40 3.45 -3.04 -5.36
N VAL A 41 2.80 -1.89 -5.23
CA VAL A 41 2.29 -1.12 -6.39
C VAL A 41 3.42 -0.48 -7.20
N THR A 42 4.54 -0.14 -6.56
CA THR A 42 5.74 0.35 -7.24
C THR A 42 6.65 -0.74 -7.78
N GLY A 43 6.32 -2.02 -7.53
CA GLY A 43 7.08 -3.18 -8.01
C GLY A 43 8.37 -3.45 -7.23
N LYS A 44 8.61 -2.77 -6.10
CA LYS A 44 9.72 -3.09 -5.19
C LYS A 44 9.49 -4.44 -4.50
N LEU A 45 8.23 -4.79 -4.28
CA LEU A 45 7.80 -6.05 -3.73
C LEU A 45 6.96 -6.78 -4.77
N SER A 46 7.21 -8.07 -4.98
CA SER A 46 6.35 -8.91 -5.80
C SER A 46 5.03 -9.22 -5.10
N GLU A 47 3.99 -9.55 -5.87
CA GLU A 47 2.69 -9.97 -5.32
C GLU A 47 2.79 -11.23 -4.45
N LYS A 48 3.73 -12.15 -4.77
CA LYS A 48 4.02 -13.33 -3.95
C LYS A 48 4.60 -12.94 -2.58
N GLN A 49 5.62 -12.07 -2.57
CA GLN A 49 6.22 -11.57 -1.33
C GLN A 49 5.22 -10.75 -0.51
N PHE A 50 4.35 -9.98 -1.15
CA PHE A 50 3.24 -9.29 -0.50
C PHE A 50 2.35 -10.28 0.26
N ARG A 51 1.85 -11.30 -0.43
CA ARG A 51 1.00 -12.34 0.18
C ARG A 51 1.68 -13.06 1.33
N GLU A 52 2.95 -13.43 1.19
CA GLU A 52 3.72 -14.08 2.26
C GLU A 52 3.92 -13.16 3.47
N THR A 53 4.15 -11.87 3.23
CA THR A 53 4.31 -10.86 4.30
C THR A 53 2.99 -10.68 5.06
N VAL A 54 1.88 -10.51 4.35
CA VAL A 54 0.54 -10.39 4.95
C VAL A 54 0.20 -11.63 5.77
N LYS A 55 0.45 -12.84 5.24
CA LYS A 55 0.25 -14.09 5.99
C LYS A 55 1.02 -14.11 7.32
N LYS A 56 2.29 -13.70 7.32
CA LYS A 56 3.12 -13.63 8.54
C LYS A 56 2.61 -12.59 9.54
N MET A 57 2.06 -11.46 9.06
CA MET A 57 1.51 -10.41 9.94
C MET A 57 0.23 -10.85 10.66
N ILE A 58 -0.59 -11.67 10.01
CA ILE A 58 -1.87 -12.14 10.56
C ILE A 58 -1.69 -13.42 11.40
N ASN A 59 -0.55 -14.11 11.25
CA ASN A 59 -0.16 -15.28 12.04
C ASN A 59 -1.28 -16.34 12.15
N VAL A 60 -1.88 -16.67 11.00
CA VAL A 60 -2.87 -17.76 10.84
C VAL A 60 -2.18 -19.06 10.43
#